data_AF-A0A427Y332-F1
#
_entry.id   AF-A0A427Y332-F1
#
_cell.length_a   1.000
_cell.length_b   1.000
_cell.length_c   1.000
_cell.angle_alpha   90.00
_cell.angle_beta   90.00
_cell.angle_gamma   90.00
#
_symmetry.space_group_name_H-M   'P 1'
#
loop_
_entity.id
_entity.type
_entity.pdbx_description
1 polymer ?
#
loop_
_entity_poly.entity_id
_entity_poly.type
_entity_poly.pdbx_seq_one_letter_code
_entity_poly.pdbx_strand_id
1 'polypeptide(L)'
;MCYGGPRAGIAAYFSSVGLNMPPQINPAEWILELVDTDFAKDKDEGSRRLQHITGSWAAHGEKPALAGEPGPSSPPSGLSLRSSRKSRLMQPLHLLHRSWIKSYRDLVAYWIRVGMYTCLAILMGTTWLRLGLSQNDITPRITALSFSGAFMSFMAVAYIPAYIEDQATFFKERANGLVPCGFVASVLPNFIVALAVVAFANGLWMCVNGFIVSATILNVFWRSWVTEIDYQNWAFRVMMWNEFHAQNFQCAAVGSCSSPPGPDGTTIPGTSVLEYYGYNSCRLGAYAGYMIGIVVVYRLLAWLALTGVAIDRQLG
;
A
#
# COMPACT_ATOMS: atom_id res chain seq x y z
N MET A 1 13.51 -30.80 -26.74
CA MET A 1 12.63 -30.28 -27.82
C MET A 1 12.05 -31.49 -28.53
N CYS A 2 10.72 -31.54 -28.70
CA CYS A 2 10.04 -32.73 -29.24
C CYS A 2 9.84 -32.69 -30.75
N TYR A 3 9.67 -31.47 -31.29
CA TYR A 3 9.58 -31.18 -32.73
C TYR A 3 9.86 -29.69 -32.96
N GLY A 4 10.47 -29.34 -34.09
CA GLY A 4 10.71 -27.96 -34.49
C GLY A 4 10.75 -27.86 -36.00
N GLY A 5 9.61 -27.58 -36.65
CA GLY A 5 9.53 -27.54 -38.11
C GLY A 5 8.14 -27.09 -38.60
N PRO A 6 7.90 -27.13 -39.92
CA PRO A 6 6.61 -26.74 -40.50
C PRO A 6 5.48 -27.69 -40.11
N ARG A 7 4.27 -27.15 -39.88
CA ARG A 7 3.08 -27.95 -39.50
C ARG A 7 2.81 -29.19 -40.37
N ALA A 8 3.13 -29.11 -41.67
CA ALA A 8 2.89 -30.17 -42.63
C ALA A 8 3.79 -31.40 -42.41
N GLY A 9 4.98 -31.22 -41.82
CA GLY A 9 5.93 -32.29 -41.55
C GLY A 9 5.69 -33.06 -40.25
N ILE A 10 4.76 -32.58 -39.41
CA ILE A 10 4.47 -33.18 -38.09
C ILE A 10 4.01 -34.64 -38.23
N ALA A 11 2.99 -34.89 -39.06
CA ALA A 11 2.43 -36.23 -39.21
C ALA A 11 3.47 -37.23 -39.75
N ALA A 12 4.26 -36.81 -40.74
CA ALA A 12 5.32 -37.63 -41.32
C ALA A 12 6.43 -37.96 -40.30
N TYR A 13 6.85 -36.97 -39.50
CA TYR A 13 7.87 -37.17 -38.46
C TYR A 13 7.39 -38.13 -37.38
N PHE A 14 6.22 -37.90 -36.79
CA PHE A 14 5.73 -38.77 -35.71
C PHE A 14 5.45 -40.20 -36.21
N SER A 15 4.98 -40.37 -37.45
CA SER A 15 4.89 -41.69 -38.08
C SER A 15 6.26 -42.38 -38.21
N SER A 16 7.34 -41.64 -38.49
CA SER A 16 8.70 -42.20 -38.54
C SER A 16 9.24 -42.65 -37.18
N VAL A 17 8.77 -42.03 -36.09
CA VAL A 17 9.08 -42.41 -34.71
C VAL A 17 8.19 -43.57 -34.21
N GLY A 18 7.26 -44.05 -35.04
CA GLY A 18 6.35 -45.15 -34.72
C GLY A 18 5.06 -44.71 -34.02
N LEU A 19 4.74 -43.42 -34.06
CA LEU A 19 3.54 -42.84 -33.44
C LEU A 19 2.59 -42.33 -34.53
N ASN A 20 1.56 -43.13 -34.83
CA ASN A 20 0.56 -42.75 -35.81
C ASN A 20 -0.55 -41.90 -35.18
N MET A 21 -0.84 -40.77 -35.83
CA MET A 21 -1.92 -39.88 -35.42
C MET A 21 -3.29 -40.46 -35.85
N PRO A 22 -4.28 -40.52 -34.96
CA PRO A 22 -5.63 -40.92 -35.33
C PRO A 22 -6.25 -39.97 -36.36
N PRO A 23 -7.08 -40.48 -37.29
CA PRO A 23 -7.82 -39.62 -38.19
C PRO A 23 -8.81 -38.74 -37.40
N GLN A 24 -8.97 -37.48 -37.82
CA GLN A 24 -9.92 -36.49 -37.26
C GLN A 24 -9.57 -35.88 -35.88
N ILE A 25 -8.34 -36.05 -35.37
CA ILE A 25 -7.88 -35.33 -34.18
C ILE A 25 -7.04 -34.11 -34.57
N ASN A 26 -7.17 -33.01 -33.82
CA ASN A 26 -6.33 -31.84 -34.00
C ASN A 26 -4.86 -32.19 -33.66
N PRO A 27 -3.91 -32.01 -34.60
CA PRO A 27 -2.51 -32.38 -34.39
C PRO A 27 -1.87 -31.67 -33.18
N ALA A 28 -2.28 -30.44 -32.87
CA ALA A 28 -1.73 -29.71 -31.72
C ALA A 28 -2.17 -30.34 -30.39
N GLU A 29 -3.41 -30.79 -30.31
CA GLU A 29 -4.00 -31.41 -29.11
C GLU A 29 -3.40 -32.81 -28.88
N TRP A 30 -3.26 -33.59 -29.96
CA TRP A 30 -2.63 -34.91 -29.91
C TRP A 30 -1.15 -34.85 -29.49
N ILE A 31 -0.39 -33.85 -29.97
CA ILE A 31 1.01 -33.66 -29.54
C ILE A 31 1.10 -33.22 -28.07
N LEU A 32 0.17 -32.38 -27.60
CA LEU A 32 0.13 -32.01 -26.19
C LEU A 32 -0.10 -33.24 -25.31
N GLU A 33 -1.09 -34.08 -25.65
CA GLU A 33 -1.36 -35.35 -24.96
C GLU A 33 -0.16 -36.33 -25.01
N LEU A 34 0.60 -36.29 -26.11
CA LEU A 34 1.79 -37.12 -26.30
C LEU A 34 2.97 -36.71 -25.41
N VAL A 35 3.12 -35.40 -25.15
CA VAL A 35 4.23 -34.79 -24.40
C VAL A 35 3.88 -34.64 -22.92
N ASP A 36 2.59 -34.69 -22.58
CA ASP A 36 2.09 -34.55 -21.22
C ASP A 36 2.40 -35.79 -20.37
N THR A 37 3.23 -35.59 -19.34
CA THR A 37 3.60 -36.62 -18.37
C THR A 37 2.77 -36.56 -17.08
N ASP A 38 2.02 -35.48 -16.86
CA ASP A 38 1.35 -35.20 -15.59
C ASP A 38 -0.01 -35.92 -15.47
N PHE A 39 -0.70 -36.13 -16.59
CA PHE A 39 -1.99 -36.84 -16.64
C PHE A 39 -1.90 -38.30 -17.08
N ALA A 40 -0.69 -38.82 -17.31
CA ALA A 40 -0.50 -40.24 -17.62
C ALA A 40 -0.86 -41.11 -16.41
N LYS A 41 -1.63 -42.18 -16.62
CA LYS A 41 -1.93 -43.19 -15.58
C LYS A 41 -0.67 -43.83 -15.00
N ASP A 42 0.40 -43.87 -15.79
CA ASP A 42 1.72 -44.33 -15.42
C ASP A 42 2.76 -43.26 -15.78
N LYS A 43 3.34 -42.62 -14.74
CA LYS A 43 4.29 -41.53 -14.90
C LYS A 43 5.66 -41.99 -15.41
N ASP A 44 6.03 -43.24 -15.12
CA ASP A 44 7.31 -43.80 -15.57
C ASP A 44 7.26 -44.11 -17.07
N GLU A 45 6.12 -44.58 -17.56
CA GLU A 45 5.89 -44.79 -18.99
C GLU A 45 5.82 -43.47 -19.76
N GLY A 46 5.13 -42.46 -19.23
CA GLY A 46 5.10 -41.11 -19.81
C GLY A 46 6.49 -40.50 -19.94
N SER A 47 7.32 -40.65 -18.91
CA SER A 47 8.70 -40.15 -18.90
C SER A 47 9.59 -40.87 -19.92
N ARG A 48 9.48 -42.20 -20.05
CA ARG A 48 10.22 -42.99 -21.06
C ARG A 48 9.81 -42.61 -22.48
N ARG A 49 8.51 -42.44 -22.73
CA ARG A 49 7.98 -42.00 -24.01
C ARG A 49 8.49 -40.61 -24.39
N LEU A 50 8.49 -39.67 -23.44
CA LEU A 50 9.01 -38.32 -23.65
C LEU A 50 10.53 -38.32 -23.92
N GLN A 51 11.29 -39.15 -23.21
CA GLN A 51 12.73 -39.32 -23.44
C GLN A 51 13.00 -39.93 -24.82
N HIS A 52 12.20 -40.92 -25.24
CA HIS A 52 12.31 -41.52 -26.57
C HIS A 52 12.03 -40.51 -27.69
N ILE A 53 10.98 -39.68 -27.55
CA ILE A 53 10.63 -38.63 -28.52
C ILE A 53 11.71 -37.53 -28.56
N THR A 54 12.20 -37.11 -27.40
CA THR A 54 13.24 -36.08 -27.33
C THR A 54 14.59 -36.59 -27.85
N GLY A 55 14.93 -37.85 -27.58
CA GLY A 55 16.13 -38.52 -28.07
C GLY A 55 16.08 -38.78 -29.57
N SER A 56 14.95 -39.23 -30.10
CA SER A 56 14.74 -39.42 -31.54
C SER A 56 14.77 -38.10 -32.31
N TRP A 57 14.21 -37.02 -31.76
CA TRP A 57 14.34 -35.68 -32.36
C TRP A 57 15.79 -35.18 -32.32
N ALA A 58 16.52 -35.44 -31.24
CA ALA A 58 17.93 -35.06 -31.15
C ALA A 58 18.82 -35.82 -32.15
N ALA A 59 18.48 -37.07 -32.47
CA ALA A 59 19.25 -37.93 -33.38
C ALA A 59 18.83 -37.81 -34.87
N HIS A 60 17.53 -37.71 -35.13
CA HIS A 60 16.92 -37.80 -36.48
C HIS A 60 16.10 -36.57 -36.86
N GLY A 61 15.91 -35.63 -35.95
CA GLY A 61 15.23 -34.39 -36.27
C GLY A 61 15.98 -33.71 -37.39
N GLU A 62 15.32 -33.56 -38.54
CA GLU A 62 15.69 -32.51 -39.47
C GLU A 62 15.62 -31.23 -38.65
N LYS A 63 16.79 -30.75 -38.20
CA LYS A 63 16.91 -29.35 -37.82
C LYS A 63 16.37 -28.65 -39.05
N PRO A 64 15.24 -27.91 -38.97
CA PRO A 64 14.83 -27.11 -40.09
C PRO A 64 16.10 -26.34 -40.40
N ALA A 65 16.59 -26.44 -41.64
CA ALA A 65 17.60 -25.53 -42.09
C ALA A 65 17.07 -24.18 -41.61
N LEU A 66 17.72 -23.59 -40.60
CA LEU A 66 17.49 -22.21 -40.24
C LEU A 66 17.44 -21.55 -41.60
N ALA A 67 16.28 -21.05 -41.99
CA ALA A 67 16.08 -20.50 -43.32
C ALA A 67 17.08 -19.35 -43.42
N GLY A 68 18.28 -19.64 -43.92
CA GLY A 68 19.51 -18.96 -43.51
C GLY A 68 19.74 -18.93 -41.99
N GLU A 69 20.84 -19.51 -41.51
CA GLU A 69 21.75 -18.58 -40.83
C GLU A 69 22.02 -17.50 -41.87
N PRO A 70 21.66 -16.21 -41.66
CA PRO A 70 22.25 -15.20 -42.50
C PRO A 70 23.74 -15.38 -42.28
N GLY A 71 24.47 -15.77 -43.34
CA GLY A 71 25.89 -15.45 -43.41
C GLY A 71 26.05 -13.96 -43.09
N PRO A 72 27.26 -13.47 -42.81
CA PRO A 72 27.50 -12.07 -42.40
C PRO A 72 27.07 -10.99 -43.43
N SER A 73 26.26 -11.32 -44.44
CA SER A 73 25.51 -10.40 -45.27
C SER A 73 24.27 -9.85 -44.56
N SER A 74 24.43 -8.61 -44.10
CA SER A 74 23.42 -7.61 -43.74
C SER A 74 22.52 -7.92 -42.54
N PRO A 75 22.51 -7.06 -41.50
CA PRO A 75 21.56 -7.19 -40.40
C PRO A 75 20.13 -7.14 -40.95
N PRO A 76 19.18 -7.93 -40.40
CA PRO A 76 17.80 -7.93 -40.85
C PRO A 76 17.24 -6.50 -40.78
N SER A 77 17.03 -5.92 -41.96
CA SER A 77 16.39 -4.61 -42.10
C SER A 77 14.90 -4.80 -41.82
N GLY A 78 14.49 -4.56 -40.58
CA GLY A 78 13.06 -4.34 -40.32
C GLY A 78 12.43 -4.95 -39.07
N LEU A 79 13.18 -5.56 -38.14
CA LEU A 79 12.67 -5.61 -36.76
C LEU A 79 13.28 -4.46 -35.96
N SER A 80 12.93 -3.24 -36.37
CA SER A 80 12.92 -2.14 -35.42
C SER A 80 11.83 -2.49 -34.42
N LEU A 81 12.20 -3.20 -33.35
CA LEU A 81 11.48 -3.07 -32.09
C LEU A 81 11.47 -1.58 -31.87
N ARG A 82 10.35 -0.95 -32.23
CA ARG A 82 10.15 0.47 -32.03
C ARG A 82 10.16 0.63 -30.53
N SER A 83 11.37 0.86 -29.99
CA SER A 83 11.58 1.43 -28.69
C SER A 83 10.98 2.81 -28.80
N SER A 84 9.66 2.87 -28.71
CA SER A 84 8.93 4.07 -28.42
C SER A 84 9.42 4.40 -27.03
N ARG A 85 10.51 5.17 -27.00
CA ARG A 85 11.10 5.76 -25.82
C ARG A 85 10.07 6.78 -25.35
N LYS A 86 8.93 6.27 -24.84
CA LYS A 86 7.86 7.07 -24.24
C LYS A 86 8.57 7.97 -23.25
N SER A 87 8.31 9.27 -23.33
CA SER A 87 8.96 10.26 -22.47
C SER A 87 8.91 9.75 -21.03
N ARG A 88 10.09 9.52 -20.44
CA ARG A 88 10.23 8.99 -19.07
C ARG A 88 9.44 9.84 -18.06
N LEU A 89 9.16 11.10 -18.41
CA LEU A 89 8.41 12.06 -17.60
C LEU A 89 6.89 12.02 -17.80
N MET A 90 6.40 11.65 -19.00
CA MET A 90 4.96 11.53 -19.29
C MET A 90 4.37 10.20 -18.83
N GLN A 91 5.23 9.18 -18.68
CA GLN A 91 4.86 7.85 -18.20
C GLN A 91 4.26 7.84 -16.79
N PRO A 92 4.83 8.52 -15.76
CA PRO A 92 4.20 8.61 -14.44
C PRO A 92 2.88 9.37 -14.47
N LEU A 93 2.74 10.42 -15.29
CA LEU A 93 1.48 11.17 -15.41
C LEU A 93 0.34 10.31 -15.98
N HIS A 94 0.66 9.51 -17.00
CA HIS A 94 -0.31 8.58 -17.59
C HIS A 94 -0.70 7.47 -16.61
N LEU A 95 0.27 6.94 -15.85
CA LEU A 95 0.01 5.96 -14.80
C LEU A 95 -0.80 6.56 -13.64
N LEU A 96 -0.54 7.81 -13.25
CA LEU A 96 -1.32 8.55 -12.24
C LEU A 96 -2.76 8.76 -12.69
N HIS A 97 -2.98 9.13 -13.94
CA HIS A 97 -4.33 9.28 -14.49
C HIS A 97 -5.08 7.93 -14.51
N ARG A 98 -4.40 6.85 -14.92
CA ARG A 98 -4.97 5.49 -14.88
C ARG A 98 -5.25 5.03 -13.45
N SER A 99 -4.36 5.31 -12.50
CA SER A 99 -4.54 4.94 -11.09
C SER A 99 -5.66 5.74 -10.44
N TRP A 100 -5.84 7.00 -10.83
CA TRP A 100 -6.95 7.84 -10.36
C TRP A 100 -8.30 7.26 -10.78
N ILE A 101 -8.45 6.90 -12.05
CA ILE A 101 -9.68 6.27 -12.56
C ILE A 101 -9.92 4.91 -11.88
N LYS A 102 -8.85 4.10 -11.69
CA LYS A 102 -8.93 2.83 -10.97
C LYS A 102 -9.41 3.05 -9.53
N SER A 103 -8.79 3.98 -8.82
CA SER A 103 -9.11 4.30 -7.43
C SER A 103 -10.56 4.78 -7.25
N TYR A 104 -11.13 5.44 -8.26
CA TYR A 104 -12.53 5.85 -8.24
C TYR A 104 -13.50 4.68 -8.50
N ARG A 105 -13.09 3.70 -9.31
CA ARG A 105 -13.92 2.54 -9.70
C ARG A 105 -13.78 1.34 -8.77
N ASP A 106 -12.77 1.34 -7.89
CA ASP A 106 -12.63 0.38 -6.81
C ASP A 106 -13.62 0.68 -5.68
N LEU A 107 -14.87 0.38 -5.99
CA LEU A 107 -16.02 0.60 -5.12
C LEU A 107 -15.89 -0.23 -3.83
N VAL A 108 -15.33 -1.44 -3.94
CA VAL A 108 -15.23 -2.40 -2.83
C VAL A 108 -14.24 -1.92 -1.77
N ALA A 109 -13.04 -1.47 -2.17
CA ALA A 109 -12.07 -0.93 -1.21
C ALA A 109 -12.59 0.35 -0.52
N TYR A 110 -13.35 1.18 -1.23
CA TYR A 110 -13.98 2.36 -0.65
C TYR A 110 -15.07 2.01 0.37
N TRP A 111 -15.96 1.04 0.06
CA TRP A 111 -17.02 0.63 0.98
C TRP A 111 -16.49 -0.09 2.22
N ILE A 112 -15.45 -0.93 2.11
CA ILE A 112 -14.77 -1.54 3.26
C ILE A 112 -14.27 -0.44 4.20
N ARG A 113 -13.66 0.60 3.64
CA ARG A 113 -13.16 1.74 4.40
C ARG A 113 -14.28 2.52 5.10
N VAL A 114 -15.39 2.80 4.41
CA VAL A 114 -16.58 3.43 5.01
C VAL A 114 -17.15 2.59 6.15
N GLY A 115 -17.26 1.26 5.96
CA GLY A 115 -17.76 0.35 6.99
C GLY A 115 -16.89 0.32 8.24
N MET A 116 -15.56 0.26 8.08
CA MET A 116 -14.61 0.29 9.20
C MET A 116 -14.68 1.61 9.98
N TYR A 117 -14.74 2.77 9.29
CA TYR A 117 -14.89 4.06 9.97
C TYR A 117 -16.23 4.19 10.69
N THR A 118 -17.31 3.68 10.09
CA THR A 118 -18.63 3.67 10.74
C THR A 118 -18.62 2.80 12.00
N CYS A 119 -18.00 1.62 11.95
CA CYS A 119 -17.85 0.75 13.11
C CYS A 119 -17.05 1.43 14.24
N LEU A 120 -15.91 2.05 13.92
CA LEU A 120 -15.11 2.80 14.89
C LEU A 120 -15.88 3.99 15.49
N ALA A 121 -16.65 4.71 14.68
CA ALA A 121 -17.50 5.80 15.15
C ALA A 121 -18.59 5.30 16.11
N ILE A 122 -19.21 4.17 15.82
CA ILE A 122 -20.19 3.53 16.71
C ILE A 122 -19.51 3.11 18.03
N LEU A 123 -18.34 2.48 17.97
CA LEU A 123 -17.60 2.06 19.16
C LEU A 123 -17.23 3.25 20.05
N MET A 124 -16.78 4.37 19.47
CA MET A 124 -16.51 5.59 20.27
C MET A 124 -17.78 6.23 20.81
N GLY A 125 -18.86 6.24 20.02
CA GLY A 125 -20.14 6.79 20.45
C GLY A 125 -20.79 5.99 21.57
N THR A 126 -20.61 4.66 21.62
CA THR A 126 -21.22 3.79 22.63
C THR A 126 -20.42 3.68 23.93
N THR A 127 -19.10 3.83 23.87
CA THR A 127 -18.21 3.76 25.05
C THR A 127 -18.33 4.99 25.95
N TRP A 128 -18.53 6.18 25.37
CA TRP A 128 -18.70 7.45 26.09
C TRP A 128 -20.09 8.06 25.81
N LEU A 129 -21.14 7.34 26.19
CA LEU A 129 -22.52 7.79 25.99
C LEU A 129 -22.88 8.95 26.94
N ARG A 130 -23.40 10.04 26.36
CA ARG A 130 -24.04 11.18 27.07
C ARG A 130 -23.23 11.69 28.27
N LEU A 131 -22.00 12.14 28.03
CA LEU A 131 -21.22 12.82 29.07
C LEU A 131 -21.89 14.14 29.46
N GLY A 132 -22.09 14.32 30.76
CA GLY A 132 -22.61 15.55 31.34
C GLY A 132 -21.55 16.66 31.39
N LEU A 133 -21.94 17.75 32.06
CA LEU A 133 -21.06 18.88 32.39
C LEU A 133 -20.60 18.80 33.84
N SER A 134 -20.40 17.60 34.38
CA SER A 134 -19.84 17.41 35.72
C SER A 134 -18.31 17.34 35.67
N GLN A 135 -17.64 17.69 36.76
CA GLN A 135 -16.19 17.52 36.93
C GLN A 135 -15.73 16.08 36.64
N ASN A 136 -16.53 15.08 37.02
CA ASN A 136 -16.21 13.67 36.77
C ASN A 136 -16.21 13.31 35.26
N ASP A 137 -16.89 14.12 34.44
CA ASP A 137 -17.03 13.90 33.00
C ASP A 137 -15.88 14.53 32.19
N ILE A 138 -15.01 15.35 32.81
CA ILE A 138 -13.89 16.02 32.12
C ILE A 138 -12.88 14.98 31.62
N THR A 139 -12.36 14.14 32.50
CA THR A 139 -11.38 13.09 32.17
C THR A 139 -11.90 12.14 31.07
N PRO A 140 -13.11 11.55 31.17
CA PRO A 140 -13.61 10.67 30.13
C PRO A 140 -13.79 11.39 28.79
N ARG A 141 -14.17 12.69 28.78
CA ARG A 141 -14.26 13.50 27.55
C ARG A 141 -12.91 13.65 26.86
N ILE A 142 -11.87 13.99 27.63
CA ILE A 142 -10.48 14.09 27.12
C ILE A 142 -10.00 12.73 26.60
N THR A 143 -10.27 11.64 27.32
CA THR A 143 -9.91 10.29 26.88
C THR A 143 -10.57 9.93 25.55
N ALA A 144 -11.86 10.24 25.38
CA ALA A 144 -12.61 9.98 24.15
C ALA A 144 -12.00 10.72 22.95
N LEU A 145 -11.62 11.99 23.13
CA LEU A 145 -10.96 12.78 22.08
C LEU A 145 -9.59 12.20 21.70
N SER A 146 -8.77 11.81 22.68
CA SER A 146 -7.45 11.23 22.44
C SER A 146 -7.54 9.89 21.72
N PHE A 147 -8.38 8.97 22.19
CA PHE A 147 -8.58 7.67 21.54
C PHE A 147 -9.17 7.79 20.14
N SER A 148 -10.05 8.78 19.89
CA SER A 148 -10.61 9.00 18.55
C SER A 148 -9.53 9.40 17.54
N GLY A 149 -8.63 10.31 17.93
CA GLY A 149 -7.47 10.67 17.12
C GLY A 149 -6.52 9.49 16.88
N ALA A 150 -6.28 8.69 17.91
CA ALA A 150 -5.43 7.50 17.82
C ALA A 150 -6.01 6.42 16.89
N PHE A 151 -7.30 6.07 16.98
CA PHE A 151 -7.90 5.07 16.10
C PHE A 151 -7.88 5.49 14.62
N MET A 152 -8.01 6.80 14.34
CA MET A 152 -7.89 7.32 12.99
C MET A 152 -6.49 7.07 12.39
N SER A 153 -5.44 7.06 13.22
CA SER A 153 -4.06 6.80 12.79
C SER A 153 -3.81 5.36 12.32
N PHE A 154 -4.47 4.37 12.96
CA PHE A 154 -4.32 2.96 12.63
C PHE A 154 -5.08 2.54 11.36
N MET A 155 -5.98 3.40 10.87
CA MET A 155 -6.75 3.14 9.64
C MET A 155 -5.91 3.07 8.36
N ALA A 156 -4.61 3.38 8.43
CA ALA A 156 -3.66 3.08 7.36
C ALA A 156 -3.67 1.59 6.96
N VAL A 157 -3.97 0.68 7.90
CA VAL A 157 -4.13 -0.77 7.68
C VAL A 157 -5.26 -1.09 6.69
N ALA A 158 -6.26 -0.21 6.53
CA ALA A 158 -7.31 -0.43 5.54
C ALA A 158 -6.79 -0.36 4.08
N TYR A 159 -5.54 0.05 3.85
CA TYR A 159 -4.92 0.11 2.52
C TYR A 159 -4.32 -1.22 2.04
N ILE A 160 -4.21 -2.23 2.90
CA ILE A 160 -3.62 -3.54 2.57
C ILE A 160 -4.23 -4.17 1.30
N PRO A 161 -5.56 -4.24 1.11
CA PRO A 161 -6.13 -4.95 -0.03
C PRO A 161 -5.81 -4.28 -1.37
N ALA A 162 -5.94 -2.96 -1.44
CA ALA A 162 -5.60 -2.17 -2.63
C ALA A 162 -4.12 -2.34 -3.00
N TYR A 163 -3.26 -2.41 -1.98
CA TYR A 163 -1.85 -2.63 -2.16
C TYR A 163 -1.52 -4.01 -2.76
N ILE A 164 -2.13 -5.09 -2.27
CA ILE A 164 -1.93 -6.45 -2.79
C ILE A 164 -2.38 -6.53 -4.26
N GLU A 165 -3.47 -5.85 -4.63
CA GLU A 165 -3.96 -5.82 -6.02
C GLU A 165 -2.97 -5.10 -6.96
N ASP A 166 -2.39 -3.99 -6.50
CA ASP A 166 -1.41 -3.23 -7.27
C ASP A 166 -0.08 -3.99 -7.41
N GLN A 167 0.31 -4.80 -6.42
CA GLN A 167 1.49 -5.66 -6.49
C GLN A 167 1.41 -6.66 -7.66
N ALA A 168 0.30 -7.37 -7.78
CA ALA A 168 0.12 -8.39 -8.82
C ALA A 168 0.18 -7.76 -10.23
N THR A 169 -0.43 -6.59 -10.38
CA THR A 169 -0.38 -5.83 -11.64
C THR A 169 1.05 -5.41 -11.97
N PHE A 170 1.81 -4.96 -10.98
CA PHE A 170 3.19 -4.53 -11.17
C PHE A 170 4.11 -5.66 -11.65
N PHE A 171 4.06 -6.85 -11.04
CA PHE A 171 4.89 -7.98 -11.47
C PHE A 171 4.66 -8.33 -12.94
N LYS A 172 3.40 -8.27 -13.39
CA LYS A 172 3.02 -8.46 -14.79
C LYS A 172 3.56 -7.37 -15.71
N GLU A 173 3.45 -6.11 -15.32
CA GLU A 173 3.95 -4.99 -16.12
C GLU A 173 5.49 -4.94 -16.18
N ARG A 174 6.18 -5.38 -15.11
CA ARG A 174 7.64 -5.53 -15.06
C ARG A 174 8.12 -6.65 -15.98
N ALA A 175 7.44 -7.80 -15.99
CA ALA A 175 7.75 -8.91 -16.90
C ALA A 175 7.62 -8.49 -18.38
N ASN A 176 6.70 -7.58 -18.68
CA ASN A 176 6.50 -7.03 -20.03
C ASN A 176 7.44 -5.85 -20.37
N GLY A 177 8.35 -5.45 -19.47
CA GLY A 177 9.33 -4.37 -19.70
C GLY A 177 8.75 -2.95 -19.78
N LEU A 178 7.49 -2.74 -19.40
CA LEU A 178 6.81 -1.44 -19.53
C LEU A 178 7.09 -0.46 -18.39
N VAL A 179 7.64 -0.92 -17.26
CA VAL A 179 7.85 -0.10 -16.06
C VAL A 179 9.34 0.05 -15.75
N PRO A 180 9.99 1.17 -16.14
CA PRO A 180 11.36 1.47 -15.76
C PRO A 180 11.48 2.13 -14.37
N CYS A 181 10.37 2.46 -13.71
CA CYS A 181 10.39 3.11 -12.39
C CYS A 181 10.74 2.11 -11.28
N GLY A 182 11.96 2.21 -10.77
CA GLY A 182 12.50 1.40 -9.67
C GLY A 182 11.72 1.47 -8.35
N PHE A 183 10.85 2.47 -8.16
CA PHE A 183 10.05 2.66 -6.94
C PHE A 183 9.05 1.52 -6.67
N VAL A 184 8.27 1.15 -7.68
CA VAL A 184 7.23 0.11 -7.50
C VAL A 184 7.92 -1.25 -7.30
N ALA A 185 9.11 -1.47 -7.87
CA ALA A 185 9.92 -2.65 -7.59
C ALA A 185 10.49 -2.71 -6.16
N SER A 186 10.78 -1.57 -5.52
CA SER A 186 11.49 -1.51 -4.24
C SER A 186 10.59 -1.36 -3.03
N VAL A 187 9.42 -0.72 -3.16
CA VAL A 187 8.46 -0.57 -2.06
C VAL A 187 7.55 -1.78 -1.93
N LEU A 188 7.25 -2.45 -3.06
CA LEU A 188 6.33 -3.58 -3.05
C LEU A 188 6.77 -4.76 -2.14
N PRO A 189 8.05 -5.16 -2.05
CA PRO A 189 8.42 -6.35 -1.28
C PRO A 189 8.25 -6.22 0.25
N ASN A 190 8.36 -5.00 0.82
CA ASN A 190 8.53 -4.79 2.26
C ASN A 190 7.34 -4.11 2.96
N PHE A 191 6.13 -4.38 2.48
CA PHE A 191 4.90 -3.82 3.05
C PHE A 191 4.71 -4.12 4.53
N ILE A 192 4.99 -5.36 4.93
CA ILE A 192 4.83 -5.83 6.31
C ILE A 192 5.78 -5.06 7.24
N VAL A 193 7.02 -4.84 6.79
CA VAL A 193 8.01 -4.03 7.51
C VAL A 193 7.54 -2.58 7.60
N ALA A 194 7.02 -2.02 6.51
CA ALA A 194 6.46 -0.67 6.51
C ALA A 194 5.27 -0.53 7.48
N LEU A 195 4.35 -1.51 7.51
CA LEU A 195 3.25 -1.54 8.47
C LEU A 195 3.74 -1.61 9.92
N ALA A 196 4.75 -2.43 10.20
CA ALA A 196 5.34 -2.54 11.53
C ALA A 196 5.98 -1.21 11.99
N VAL A 197 6.72 -0.54 11.10
CA VAL A 197 7.34 0.76 11.38
C VAL A 197 6.26 1.83 11.60
N VAL A 198 5.21 1.86 10.78
CA VAL A 198 4.08 2.80 10.95
C VAL A 198 3.34 2.55 12.25
N ALA A 199 3.10 1.28 12.62
CA ALA A 199 2.46 0.93 13.87
C ALA A 199 3.31 1.35 15.09
N PHE A 200 4.63 1.14 15.02
CA PHE A 200 5.56 1.59 16.06
C PHE A 200 5.60 3.11 16.18
N ALA A 201 5.67 3.84 15.06
CA ALA A 201 5.65 5.30 15.03
C ALA A 201 4.32 5.86 15.57
N ASN A 202 3.18 5.29 15.19
CA ASN A 202 1.88 5.68 15.74
C ASN A 202 1.81 5.43 17.25
N GLY A 203 2.32 4.29 17.74
CA GLY A 203 2.40 4.01 19.17
C GLY A 203 3.25 5.03 19.92
N LEU A 204 4.41 5.41 19.37
CA LEU A 204 5.26 6.47 19.92
C LEU A 204 4.52 7.82 19.96
N TRP A 205 3.85 8.19 18.88
CA TRP A 205 3.09 9.44 18.78
C TRP A 205 1.92 9.51 19.76
N MET A 206 1.23 8.40 20.02
CA MET A 206 0.20 8.34 21.07
C MET A 206 0.75 8.71 22.47
N CYS A 207 2.01 8.39 22.77
CA CYS A 207 2.62 8.76 24.05
C CYS A 207 2.90 10.26 24.16
N VAL A 208 3.22 10.94 23.05
CA VAL A 208 3.62 12.36 23.02
C VAL A 208 2.54 13.31 22.47
N ASN A 209 1.34 12.77 22.23
CA ASN A 209 0.18 13.47 21.68
C ASN A 209 -0.34 14.63 22.56
N GLY A 210 0.07 14.67 23.83
CA GLY A 210 -0.38 15.64 24.82
C GLY A 210 -1.40 15.09 25.83
N PHE A 211 -1.95 13.89 25.60
CA PHE A 211 -2.87 13.22 26.54
C PHE A 211 -2.14 12.49 27.67
N ILE A 212 -1.29 11.51 27.34
CA ILE A 212 -0.57 10.70 28.36
C ILE A 212 0.47 11.56 29.07
N VAL A 213 1.21 12.36 28.31
CA VAL A 213 2.20 13.29 28.83
C VAL A 213 1.95 14.65 28.18
N SER A 214 1.66 15.66 29.00
CA SER A 214 1.40 17.01 28.50
C SER A 214 2.70 17.64 27.95
N ALA A 215 2.57 18.46 26.90
CA ALA A 215 3.73 19.10 26.27
C ALA A 215 4.48 20.07 27.21
N THR A 216 3.88 20.46 28.33
CA THR A 216 4.45 21.38 29.32
C THR A 216 5.52 20.74 30.20
N ILE A 217 5.45 19.42 30.43
CA ILE A 217 6.41 18.68 31.27
C ILE A 217 7.53 18.00 30.47
N LEU A 218 7.44 17.99 29.13
CA LEU A 218 8.45 17.39 28.25
C LEU A 218 9.75 18.20 28.20
N ASN A 219 10.87 17.50 28.07
CA ASN A 219 12.16 18.13 27.78
C ASN A 219 12.12 18.85 26.42
N VAL A 220 13.07 19.76 26.18
CA VAL A 220 13.12 20.58 24.95
C VAL A 220 13.17 19.73 23.68
N PHE A 221 13.86 18.58 23.69
CA PHE A 221 13.95 17.69 22.53
C PHE A 221 12.59 17.09 22.16
N TRP A 222 11.92 16.43 23.09
CA TRP A 222 10.62 15.81 22.86
C TRP A 222 9.55 16.85 22.53
N ARG A 223 9.57 17.99 23.24
CA ARG A 223 8.61 19.08 23.03
C ARG A 223 8.74 19.73 21.66
N SER A 224 9.96 20.00 21.20
CA SER A 224 10.17 20.81 19.98
C SER A 224 10.27 19.99 18.70
N TRP A 225 10.65 18.72 18.80
CA TRP A 225 10.82 17.85 17.62
C TRP A 225 9.68 16.84 17.51
N VAL A 226 9.55 15.96 18.49
CA VAL A 226 8.66 14.80 18.36
C VAL A 226 7.20 15.20 18.44
N THR A 227 6.84 16.08 19.37
CA THR A 227 5.48 16.62 19.53
C THR A 227 5.05 17.51 18.35
N GLU A 228 5.98 18.24 17.73
CA GLU A 228 5.66 19.13 16.59
C GLU A 228 5.53 18.38 15.25
N ILE A 229 6.28 17.28 15.08
CA ILE A 229 6.16 16.38 13.91
C ILE A 229 4.87 15.55 14.00
N ASP A 230 4.40 15.26 15.21
CA ASP A 230 3.19 14.48 15.44
C ASP A 230 1.93 15.23 14.96
N TYR A 231 1.34 14.75 13.86
CA TYR A 231 0.06 15.27 13.37
C TYR A 231 -1.09 15.01 14.34
N GLN A 232 -1.01 13.96 15.15
CA GLN A 232 -2.06 13.65 16.12
C GLN A 232 -2.08 14.74 17.20
N ASN A 233 -0.93 15.27 17.63
CA ASN A 233 -0.86 16.34 18.64
C ASN A 233 -1.57 17.61 18.13
N TRP A 234 -1.36 17.98 16.87
CA TRP A 234 -2.07 19.11 16.25
C TRP A 234 -3.58 18.87 16.18
N ALA A 235 -4.01 17.68 15.76
CA ALA A 235 -5.42 17.32 15.73
C ALA A 235 -6.04 17.34 17.13
N PHE A 236 -5.34 16.81 18.13
CA PHE A 236 -5.79 16.78 19.53
C PHE A 236 -5.94 18.18 20.11
N ARG A 237 -5.00 19.09 19.85
CA ARG A 237 -5.11 20.51 20.24
C ARG A 237 -6.35 21.18 19.68
N VAL A 238 -6.65 20.92 18.40
CA VAL A 238 -7.86 21.46 17.75
C VAL A 238 -9.13 20.88 18.37
N MET A 239 -9.18 19.56 18.59
CA MET A 239 -10.32 18.89 19.21
C MET A 239 -10.56 19.37 20.65
N MET A 240 -9.50 19.49 21.45
CA MET A 240 -9.53 20.03 22.80
C MET A 240 -10.11 21.45 22.82
N TRP A 241 -9.62 22.33 21.95
CA TRP A 241 -10.15 23.70 21.89
C TRP A 241 -11.62 23.72 21.46
N ASN A 242 -11.97 22.96 20.42
CA ASN A 242 -13.34 22.92 19.91
C ASN A 242 -14.33 22.48 21.00
N GLU A 243 -13.93 21.51 21.82
CA GLU A 243 -14.77 20.98 22.89
C GLU A 243 -14.83 21.88 24.15
N PHE A 244 -13.68 22.37 24.62
CA PHE A 244 -13.58 22.99 25.95
C PHE A 244 -13.68 24.52 25.96
N HIS A 245 -13.55 25.23 24.83
CA HIS A 245 -13.47 26.71 24.88
C HIS A 245 -14.74 27.40 25.40
N ALA A 246 -15.92 26.79 25.21
CA ALA A 246 -17.21 27.37 25.58
C ALA A 246 -17.94 26.61 26.69
N GLN A 247 -17.34 25.52 27.23
CA GLN A 247 -17.97 24.68 28.23
C GLN A 247 -17.54 25.07 29.65
N ASN A 248 -18.49 25.02 30.58
CA ASN A 248 -18.25 25.18 32.01
C ASN A 248 -18.72 23.91 32.72
N PHE A 249 -17.87 23.36 33.59
CA PHE A 249 -18.15 22.13 34.33
C PHE A 249 -18.56 22.46 35.76
N GLN A 250 -19.56 21.78 36.28
CA GLN A 250 -20.07 21.95 37.64
C GLN A 250 -19.38 20.99 38.61
N CYS A 251 -19.02 21.47 39.79
CA CYS A 251 -18.53 20.66 40.89
C CYS A 251 -19.69 20.25 41.81
N ALA A 252 -19.56 19.11 42.49
CA ALA A 252 -20.59 18.60 43.39
C ALA A 252 -20.78 19.46 44.66
N ALA A 253 -19.74 20.20 45.08
CA ALA A 253 -19.81 21.13 46.21
C ALA A 253 -18.80 22.28 46.05
N VAL A 254 -19.03 23.38 46.75
CA VAL A 254 -18.08 24.51 46.86
C VAL A 254 -16.77 23.98 47.47
N GLY A 255 -15.65 24.12 46.77
CA GLY A 255 -14.33 23.70 47.27
C GLY A 255 -13.98 22.21 47.09
N SER A 256 -14.85 21.39 46.49
CA SER A 256 -14.50 20.00 46.10
C SER A 256 -13.97 19.87 44.66
N CYS A 257 -13.76 21.01 43.98
CA CYS A 257 -13.22 21.03 42.62
C CYS A 257 -11.74 20.59 42.61
N SER A 258 -11.42 19.62 41.76
CA SER A 258 -10.04 19.34 41.36
C SER A 258 -9.53 20.55 40.57
N SER A 259 -8.53 21.25 41.12
CA SER A 259 -7.96 22.51 40.59
C SER A 259 -7.74 22.54 39.06
N PRO A 260 -7.80 23.72 38.40
CA PRO A 260 -8.05 25.05 38.96
C PRO A 260 -9.55 25.43 38.96
N PRO A 261 -10.11 25.88 40.09
CA PRO A 261 -11.47 26.39 40.13
C PRO A 261 -11.58 27.73 39.39
N GLY A 262 -12.73 27.98 38.76
CA GLY A 262 -13.09 29.28 38.22
C GLY A 262 -13.32 30.33 39.33
N PRO A 263 -13.55 31.60 38.95
CA PRO A 263 -13.72 32.71 39.90
C PRO A 263 -14.85 32.50 40.92
N ASP A 264 -15.83 31.65 40.61
CA ASP A 264 -16.99 31.36 41.47
C ASP A 264 -16.79 30.17 42.43
N GLY A 265 -15.65 29.47 42.39
CA GLY A 265 -15.32 28.35 43.30
C GLY A 265 -16.22 27.11 43.20
N THR A 266 -17.18 27.11 42.28
CA THR A 266 -18.23 26.08 42.08
C THR A 266 -18.26 25.53 40.66
N THR A 267 -17.61 26.23 39.74
CA THR A 267 -17.52 25.87 38.32
C THR A 267 -16.06 25.85 37.88
N ILE A 268 -15.74 24.93 36.98
CA ILE A 268 -14.44 24.83 36.31
C ILE A 268 -14.68 25.27 34.86
N PRO A 269 -14.22 26.46 34.46
CA PRO A 269 -14.32 26.86 33.07
C PRO A 269 -13.37 26.00 32.23
N GLY A 270 -13.83 25.55 31.06
CA GLY A 270 -13.02 24.72 30.17
C GLY A 270 -11.74 25.41 29.67
N THR A 271 -11.69 26.75 29.75
CA THR A 271 -10.47 27.53 29.51
C THR A 271 -9.35 27.22 30.51
N SER A 272 -9.66 26.95 31.78
CA SER A 272 -8.66 26.53 32.78
C SER A 272 -8.13 25.13 32.50
N VAL A 273 -8.97 24.24 31.97
CA VAL A 273 -8.53 22.92 31.47
C VAL A 273 -7.58 23.10 30.29
N LEU A 274 -7.92 23.97 29.33
CA LEU A 274 -7.05 24.27 28.19
C LEU A 274 -5.71 24.87 28.62
N GLU A 275 -5.70 25.75 29.62
CA GLU A 275 -4.48 26.36 30.16
C GLU A 275 -3.57 25.35 30.85
N TYR A 276 -4.13 24.36 31.55
CA TYR A 276 -3.37 23.26 32.14
C TYR A 276 -2.56 22.48 31.08
N TYR A 277 -3.12 22.28 29.89
CA TYR A 277 -2.43 21.66 28.76
C TYR A 277 -1.57 22.65 27.94
N GLY A 278 -1.61 23.96 28.26
CA GLY A 278 -0.88 25.02 27.56
C GLY A 278 -1.50 25.46 26.23
N TYR A 279 -2.82 25.31 26.07
CA TYR A 279 -3.56 25.60 24.83
C TYR A 279 -4.34 26.92 24.93
N ASN A 280 -3.62 28.04 25.03
CA ASN A 280 -4.21 29.34 25.39
C ASN A 280 -4.84 30.09 24.20
N SER A 281 -4.65 29.64 22.96
CA SER A 281 -5.17 30.32 21.77
C SER A 281 -5.41 29.35 20.62
N CYS A 282 -6.57 29.43 19.97
CA CYS A 282 -6.85 28.68 18.76
C CYS A 282 -6.58 29.50 17.51
N ARG A 283 -5.53 29.13 16.79
CA ARG A 283 -5.32 29.55 15.40
C ARG A 283 -5.66 28.36 14.51
N LEU A 284 -6.95 28.08 14.35
CA LEU A 284 -7.44 26.94 13.56
C LEU A 284 -6.77 26.88 12.18
N GLY A 285 -6.67 28.03 11.50
CA GLY A 285 -6.01 28.12 10.19
C GLY A 285 -4.52 27.79 10.21
N ALA A 286 -3.79 28.16 11.27
CA ALA A 286 -2.38 27.81 11.41
C ALA A 286 -2.20 26.31 11.67
N TYR A 287 -3.01 25.72 12.57
CA TYR A 287 -2.95 24.29 12.87
C TYR A 287 -3.33 23.42 11.67
N ALA A 288 -4.37 23.80 10.92
CA ALA A 288 -4.71 23.17 9.65
C ALA A 288 -3.57 23.31 8.63
N GLY A 289 -2.94 24.49 8.56
CA GLY A 289 -1.76 24.74 7.74
C GLY A 289 -0.58 23.83 8.08
N TYR A 290 -0.25 23.64 9.36
CA TYR A 290 0.81 22.71 9.79
C TYR A 290 0.50 21.27 9.39
N MET A 291 -0.74 20.80 9.57
CA MET A 291 -1.14 19.46 9.14
C MET A 291 -1.01 19.27 7.62
N ILE A 292 -1.46 20.23 6.82
CA ILE A 292 -1.28 20.21 5.36
C ILE A 292 0.21 20.23 5.00
N GLY A 293 1.00 21.05 5.70
CA GLY A 293 2.45 21.12 5.54
C GLY A 293 3.12 19.77 5.77
N ILE A 294 2.77 19.08 6.86
CA ILE A 294 3.27 17.72 7.16
C ILE A 294 2.92 16.75 6.03
N VAL A 295 1.68 16.79 5.51
CA VAL A 295 1.28 15.95 4.36
C VAL A 295 2.13 16.25 3.13
N VAL A 296 2.34 17.52 2.79
CA VAL A 296 3.16 17.91 1.63
C VAL A 296 4.60 17.46 1.82
N VAL A 297 5.19 17.66 3.00
CA VAL A 297 6.55 17.23 3.32
C VAL A 297 6.70 15.72 3.19
N TYR A 298 5.80 14.92 3.77
CA TYR A 298 5.86 13.46 3.60
C TYR A 298 5.71 13.03 2.14
N ARG A 299 4.87 13.73 1.36
CA ARG A 299 4.71 13.46 -0.08
C ARG A 299 5.98 13.82 -0.87
N LEU A 300 6.65 14.91 -0.53
CA LEU A 300 7.91 15.34 -1.15
C LEU A 300 9.08 14.43 -0.75
N LEU A 301 9.19 14.05 0.52
CA LEU A 301 10.19 13.09 0.99
C LEU A 301 9.99 11.73 0.33
N ALA A 302 8.74 11.28 0.23
CA ALA A 302 8.41 10.10 -0.55
C ALA A 302 8.92 10.29 -1.98
N TRP A 303 8.53 11.37 -2.67
CA TRP A 303 8.95 11.71 -4.04
C TRP A 303 10.48 11.73 -4.26
N LEU A 304 11.23 12.35 -3.34
CA LEU A 304 12.69 12.41 -3.36
C LEU A 304 13.31 11.03 -3.16
N ALA A 305 12.79 10.23 -2.23
CA ALA A 305 13.20 8.84 -2.08
C ALA A 305 12.91 8.02 -3.36
N LEU A 306 11.81 8.29 -4.08
CA LEU A 306 11.51 7.62 -5.36
C LEU A 306 12.56 7.95 -6.43
N THR A 307 12.95 9.21 -6.51
CA THR A 307 13.85 9.70 -7.56
C THR A 307 15.30 9.36 -7.26
N GLY A 308 15.74 9.41 -6.00
CA GLY A 308 17.08 9.02 -5.57
C GLY A 308 17.39 7.54 -5.81
N VAL A 309 16.47 6.63 -5.44
CA VAL A 309 16.64 5.18 -5.68
C VAL A 309 16.65 4.83 -7.17
N ALA A 310 15.94 5.60 -8.00
CA ALA A 310 15.95 5.42 -9.44
C ALA A 310 17.28 5.83 -10.09
N ILE A 311 18.00 6.81 -9.51
CA ILE A 311 19.29 7.30 -10.01
C ILE A 311 20.42 6.33 -9.68
N ASP A 312 20.46 5.82 -8.45
CA ASP A 312 21.53 4.93 -7.97
C ASP A 312 21.59 3.61 -8.78
N ARG A 313 20.43 3.08 -9.18
CA ARG A 313 20.32 1.88 -10.03
C ARG A 313 20.60 2.09 -11.52
N GLN A 314 20.78 3.33 -11.99
CA GLN A 314 21.25 3.58 -13.37
C GLN A 314 22.78 3.73 -13.44
N LEU A 315 23.45 3.88 -12.30
CA LEU A 315 24.89 4.12 -12.20
C LEU A 315 25.70 2.88 -11.81
N GLY A 316 25.05 1.79 -11.38
CA GLY A 316 25.66 0.46 -11.13
C GLY A 316 25.05 -0.61 -12.02
#